data_AF-A0A2D5S4L0-F1
#
_entry.id   AF-A0A2D5S4L0-F1
#
_cell.length_a   1.000
_cell.length_b   1.000
_cell.length_c   1.000
_cell.angle_alpha   90.00
_cell.angle_beta   90.00
_cell.angle_gamma   90.00
#
_symmetry.space_group_name_H-M   'P 1'
#
loop_
_entity.id
_entity.type
_entity.pdbx_description
1 polymer ?
#
loop_
_entity_poly.entity_id
_entity_poly.type
_entity_poly.pdbx_seq_one_letter_code
_entity_poly.pdbx_strand_id
1 'polypeptide(L)'
;MDFLCPRFQVPFGLLRPALTVAILGSALTSVGCVRRVVEITSEPSGATVWLNDREVGSTPCDVEILHYGVYDVRVTKVGYEPLSVGKRATAPAWDLPGPDLVAEILPFEVTSRTRWHLALVVEDMSVDSVIERAVVMRDEMVVVEQTTPVKSQNTLSEDLAAKVERANGQAVEPGRPVEGPVEPVSPVSQPVPGIPGLEPGSDPGQAPDLPPAV
;
A
#
# COMPACT_ATOMS: atom_id res chain seq x y z
N MET A 1 -62.46 -48.90 37.00
CA MET A 1 -62.01 -47.52 36.75
C MET A 1 -60.64 -47.63 36.11
N ASP A 2 -60.70 -47.90 34.83
CA ASP A 2 -59.65 -48.38 33.96
C ASP A 2 -58.85 -47.19 33.42
N PHE A 3 -57.64 -46.98 33.95
CA PHE A 3 -56.68 -46.05 33.38
C PHE A 3 -55.83 -46.78 32.33
N LEU A 4 -56.27 -46.68 31.08
CA LEU A 4 -55.47 -46.96 29.89
C LEU A 4 -54.28 -45.99 29.82
N CYS A 5 -53.06 -46.50 29.98
CA CYS A 5 -51.84 -45.85 29.52
C CYS A 5 -51.34 -46.64 28.29
N PRO A 6 -51.37 -46.08 27.07
CA PRO A 6 -50.88 -46.79 25.90
C PRO A 6 -49.34 -46.81 25.94
N ARG A 7 -48.79 -48.02 26.03
CA ARG A 7 -47.40 -48.34 25.70
C ARG A 7 -47.08 -47.78 24.31
N PHE A 8 -46.26 -46.74 24.25
CA PHE A 8 -45.62 -46.28 23.03
C PHE A 8 -44.54 -47.30 22.65
N GLN A 9 -44.95 -48.35 21.92
CA GLN A 9 -44.08 -49.42 21.47
C GLN A 9 -43.46 -49.01 20.12
N VAL A 10 -42.29 -48.37 20.18
CA VAL A 10 -41.49 -48.09 18.98
C VAL A 10 -40.87 -49.40 18.47
N PRO A 11 -41.10 -49.79 17.20
CA PRO A 11 -40.56 -51.03 16.65
C PRO A 11 -39.03 -50.93 16.51
N PHE A 12 -38.32 -51.85 17.18
CA PHE A 12 -36.85 -51.98 17.24
C PHE A 12 -36.14 -52.16 15.88
N GLY A 13 -36.88 -52.28 14.77
CA GLY A 13 -36.35 -52.57 13.42
C GLY A 13 -36.01 -51.35 12.55
N LEU A 14 -36.54 -50.15 12.84
CA LEU A 14 -36.30 -48.93 12.04
C LEU A 14 -35.26 -47.99 12.66
N LEU A 15 -34.84 -48.22 13.90
CA LEU A 15 -33.95 -47.33 14.64
C LEU A 15 -32.54 -47.28 14.03
N ARG A 16 -32.06 -48.39 13.44
CA ARG A 16 -30.72 -48.50 12.85
C ARG A 16 -30.54 -47.68 11.57
N PRO A 17 -31.40 -47.79 10.53
CA PRO A 17 -31.26 -46.98 9.32
C PRO A 17 -31.53 -45.48 9.58
N ALA A 18 -32.48 -45.16 10.46
CA ALA A 18 -32.80 -43.79 10.84
C ALA A 18 -31.64 -43.09 11.57
N LEU A 19 -30.95 -43.81 12.46
CA LEU A 19 -29.76 -43.30 13.14
C LEU A 19 -28.59 -43.09 12.16
N THR A 20 -28.36 -44.02 11.22
CA THR A 20 -27.30 -43.86 10.20
C THR A 20 -27.59 -42.72 9.20
N VAL A 21 -28.85 -42.50 8.81
CA VAL A 21 -29.21 -41.37 7.93
C VAL A 21 -29.12 -40.05 8.69
N ALA A 22 -29.46 -40.02 9.98
CA ALA A 22 -29.29 -38.82 10.81
C ALA A 22 -27.80 -38.47 11.04
N ILE A 23 -26.93 -39.47 11.27
CA ILE A 23 -25.49 -39.26 11.41
C ILE A 23 -24.87 -38.82 10.08
N LEU A 24 -25.27 -39.43 8.95
CA LEU A 24 -24.78 -39.06 7.63
C LEU A 24 -25.30 -37.67 7.20
N GLY A 25 -26.54 -37.31 7.54
CA GLY A 25 -27.12 -35.99 7.30
C GLY A 25 -26.50 -34.89 8.18
N SER A 26 -26.17 -35.21 9.44
CA SER A 26 -25.47 -34.30 10.37
C SER A 26 -24.02 -34.03 9.95
N ALA A 27 -23.37 -34.98 9.28
CA ALA A 27 -22.01 -34.80 8.78
C ALA A 27 -21.93 -33.80 7.61
N LEU A 28 -23.01 -33.63 6.83
CA LEU A 28 -23.05 -32.69 5.71
C LEU A 28 -23.19 -31.21 6.13
N THR A 29 -23.59 -30.91 7.37
CA THR A 29 -23.79 -29.54 7.86
C THR A 29 -22.59 -28.96 8.62
N SER A 30 -21.53 -29.75 8.79
CA SER A 30 -20.34 -29.34 9.56
C SER A 30 -19.22 -28.92 8.61
N VAL A 31 -19.37 -27.75 7.97
CA VAL A 31 -18.26 -27.14 7.21
C VAL A 31 -17.29 -26.54 8.22
N GLY A 32 -16.06 -27.04 8.27
CA GLY A 32 -15.00 -26.45 9.11
C GLY A 32 -14.70 -25.02 8.68
N CYS A 33 -14.89 -24.05 9.57
CA CYS A 33 -14.47 -22.67 9.33
C CYS A 33 -13.04 -22.47 9.85
N VAL A 34 -12.09 -22.23 8.95
CA VAL A 34 -10.72 -21.81 9.32
C VAL A 34 -10.66 -20.29 9.37
N ARG A 35 -10.30 -19.75 10.53
CA ARG A 35 -10.16 -18.31 10.75
C ARG A 35 -8.68 -17.92 10.86
N ARG A 36 -8.27 -16.85 10.18
CA ARG A 36 -6.88 -16.38 10.19
C ARG A 36 -6.83 -14.96 10.69
N VAL A 37 -6.24 -14.73 11.86
CA VAL A 37 -6.21 -13.44 12.53
C VAL A 37 -4.77 -12.97 12.72
N VAL A 38 -4.52 -11.72 12.43
CA VAL A 38 -3.28 -11.01 12.69
C VAL A 38 -3.51 -9.99 13.79
N GLU A 39 -2.75 -10.11 14.86
CA GLU A 39 -2.71 -9.17 15.97
C GLU A 39 -1.58 -8.16 15.72
N ILE A 40 -1.92 -6.89 15.55
CA ILE A 40 -0.96 -5.80 15.27
C ILE A 40 -0.86 -4.92 16.51
N THR A 41 0.36 -4.83 17.05
CA THR A 41 0.68 -4.03 18.23
C THR A 41 1.80 -3.05 17.92
N SER A 42 1.76 -1.85 18.53
CA SER A 42 2.86 -0.89 18.39
C SER A 42 3.27 -0.28 19.72
N GLU A 43 4.54 0.14 19.76
CA GLU A 43 5.13 0.93 20.82
C GLU A 43 5.55 2.29 20.23
N PRO A 44 4.87 3.40 20.59
CA PRO A 44 3.72 3.50 21.50
C PRO A 44 2.38 3.05 20.86
N SER A 45 1.37 2.80 21.71
CA SER A 45 0.01 2.42 21.27
C SER A 45 -0.77 3.60 20.66
N GLY A 46 -1.90 3.31 19.98
CA GLY A 46 -2.75 4.32 19.36
C GLY A 46 -2.21 4.87 18.05
N ALA A 47 -1.37 4.11 17.35
CA ALA A 47 -0.93 4.46 16.00
C ALA A 47 -1.96 3.98 14.97
N THR A 48 -2.22 4.74 13.91
CA THR A 48 -3.11 4.31 12.82
C THR A 48 -2.38 3.29 11.96
N VAL A 49 -3.07 2.22 11.59
CA VAL A 49 -2.54 1.09 10.84
C VAL A 49 -3.27 0.97 9.51
N TRP A 50 -2.47 0.78 8.46
CA TRP A 50 -2.92 0.39 7.14
C TRP A 50 -2.30 -0.96 6.78
N LEU A 51 -3.12 -1.86 6.23
CA LEU A 51 -2.73 -3.18 5.76
C LEU A 51 -3.06 -3.28 4.28
N ASN A 52 -2.06 -3.44 3.42
CA ASN A 52 -2.20 -3.42 1.95
C ASN A 52 -3.00 -2.19 1.47
N ASP A 53 -2.58 -0.99 1.90
CA ASP A 53 -3.21 0.30 1.59
C ASP A 53 -4.65 0.48 2.08
N ARG A 54 -5.19 -0.46 2.87
CA ARG A 54 -6.48 -0.34 3.52
C ARG A 54 -6.31 0.03 4.99
N GLU A 55 -6.96 1.09 5.44
CA GLU A 55 -7.02 1.43 6.86
C GLU A 55 -7.80 0.36 7.63
N VAL A 56 -7.17 -0.21 8.67
CA VAL A 56 -7.75 -1.26 9.51
C VAL A 56 -8.16 -0.75 10.90
N GLY A 57 -7.54 0.33 11.37
CA GLY A 57 -7.84 0.94 12.66
C GLY A 57 -6.59 1.40 13.40
N SER A 58 -6.67 1.52 14.72
CA SER A 58 -5.54 1.95 15.58
C SER A 58 -4.99 0.81 16.43
N THR A 59 -3.69 0.82 16.72
CA THR A 59 -3.05 -0.20 17.56
C THR A 59 -3.45 -0.11 19.04
N PRO A 60 -3.60 -1.24 19.76
CA PRO A 60 -3.57 -2.61 19.26
C PRO A 60 -4.87 -2.98 18.52
N CYS A 61 -4.76 -3.71 17.40
CA CYS A 61 -5.91 -4.18 16.62
C CYS A 61 -5.74 -5.62 16.11
N ASP A 62 -6.86 -6.31 15.96
CA ASP A 62 -6.95 -7.65 15.37
C ASP A 62 -7.57 -7.55 13.97
N VAL A 63 -6.89 -8.09 12.97
CA VAL A 63 -7.33 -8.05 11.57
C VAL A 63 -7.42 -9.46 11.01
N GLU A 64 -8.56 -9.79 10.41
CA GLU A 64 -8.75 -11.06 9.73
C GLU A 64 -8.14 -11.03 8.32
N ILE A 65 -7.31 -12.02 8.00
CA ILE A 65 -6.64 -12.14 6.70
C ILE A 65 -7.21 -13.31 5.90
N LEU A 66 -7.23 -13.16 4.58
CA LEU A 66 -7.77 -14.19 3.68
C LEU A 66 -6.74 -15.29 3.36
N HIS A 67 -5.46 -14.92 3.21
CA HIS A 67 -4.41 -15.81 2.71
C HIS A 67 -3.12 -15.60 3.48
N TYR A 68 -2.26 -16.62 3.58
CA TYR A 68 -0.90 -16.43 4.07
C TYR A 68 -0.03 -15.81 2.98
N GLY A 69 0.87 -14.91 3.37
CA GLY A 69 1.65 -14.14 2.42
C GLY A 69 2.43 -13.01 3.07
N VAL A 70 3.01 -12.15 2.24
CA VAL A 70 3.62 -10.90 2.68
C VAL A 70 2.58 -9.80 2.55
N TYR A 71 2.42 -9.03 3.60
CA TYR A 71 1.51 -7.91 3.71
C TYR A 71 2.32 -6.62 3.88
N ASP A 72 1.92 -5.56 3.17
CA ASP A 72 2.43 -4.22 3.42
C ASP A 72 1.74 -3.67 4.66
N VAL A 73 2.50 -3.45 5.73
CA VAL A 73 2.00 -2.87 6.97
C VAL A 73 2.58 -1.47 7.10
N ARG A 74 1.71 -0.48 7.05
CA ARG A 74 2.06 0.91 7.28
C ARG A 74 1.46 1.36 8.60
N VAL A 75 2.28 2.01 9.42
CA VAL A 75 1.87 2.51 10.74
C VAL A 75 2.32 3.95 10.86
N THR A 76 1.39 4.82 11.24
CA THR A 76 1.66 6.27 11.38
C THR A 76 1.10 6.74 12.70
N LYS A 77 1.88 7.60 13.38
CA LYS A 77 1.47 8.27 14.59
C LYS A 77 2.07 9.68 14.62
N VAL A 78 1.31 10.65 15.12
CA VAL A 78 1.77 12.04 15.23
C VAL A 78 3.00 12.12 16.13
N GLY A 79 4.08 12.75 15.64
CA GLY A 79 5.36 12.91 16.34
C GLY A 79 6.28 11.68 16.27
N TYR A 80 5.94 10.69 15.44
CA TYR A 80 6.72 9.49 15.20
C TYR A 80 6.92 9.30 13.70
N GLU A 81 8.05 8.72 13.34
CA GLU A 81 8.38 8.45 11.95
C GLU A 81 7.42 7.38 11.39
N PRO A 82 6.80 7.61 10.21
CA PRO A 82 5.93 6.63 9.59
C PRO A 82 6.73 5.38 9.22
N LEU A 83 6.26 4.22 9.67
CA LEU A 83 6.93 2.95 9.45
C LEU A 83 6.16 2.15 8.38
N SER A 84 6.82 1.82 7.28
CA SER A 84 6.28 0.94 6.23
C SER A 84 7.16 -0.30 6.12
N VAL A 85 6.61 -1.47 6.48
CA VAL A 85 7.36 -2.73 6.54
C VAL A 85 6.54 -3.89 5.98
N GLY A 86 7.18 -4.72 5.17
CA GLY A 86 6.60 -5.99 4.71
C GLY A 86 6.61 -7.03 5.83
N LYS A 87 5.45 -7.42 6.36
CA LYS A 87 5.33 -8.49 7.35
C LYS A 87 4.78 -9.76 6.73
N ARG A 88 5.36 -10.90 7.08
CA ARG A 88 4.95 -12.21 6.57
C ARG A 88 4.01 -12.90 7.54
N ALA A 89 2.82 -13.25 7.08
CA ALA A 89 1.96 -14.23 7.71
C ALA A 89 2.35 -15.62 7.18
N THR A 90 2.87 -16.49 8.04
CA THR A 90 3.30 -17.84 7.65
C THR A 90 2.21 -18.85 8.00
N ALA A 91 1.86 -19.69 7.03
CA ALA A 91 0.93 -20.77 7.25
C ALA A 91 1.51 -21.75 8.27
N PRO A 92 0.79 -22.05 9.37
CA PRO A 92 1.18 -23.14 10.25
C PRO A 92 1.07 -24.48 9.52
N ALA A 93 1.82 -25.47 9.98
CA ALA A 93 1.93 -26.78 9.30
C ALA A 93 0.59 -27.50 9.09
N TRP A 94 -0.44 -27.17 9.87
CA TRP A 94 -1.78 -27.74 9.76
C TRP A 94 -2.66 -27.10 8.67
N ASP A 95 -2.28 -25.96 8.11
CA ASP A 95 -2.99 -25.21 7.04
C ASP A 95 -2.32 -25.43 5.65
N LEU A 96 -1.52 -26.50 5.52
CA LEU A 96 -0.87 -26.90 4.27
C LEU A 96 -1.70 -27.95 3.52
N PRO A 97 -1.64 -28.00 2.18
CA PRO A 97 -2.35 -29.02 1.40
C PRO A 97 -1.94 -30.44 1.84
N GLY A 98 -2.93 -31.25 2.22
CA GLY A 98 -2.76 -32.59 2.79
C GLY A 98 -3.41 -32.72 4.17
N PRO A 99 -2.74 -32.29 5.27
CA PRO A 99 -3.32 -32.28 6.61
C PRO A 99 -4.56 -31.37 6.73
N ASP A 100 -4.67 -30.32 5.90
CA ASP A 100 -5.82 -29.41 5.85
C ASP A 100 -7.16 -30.12 5.55
N LEU A 101 -7.13 -31.21 4.76
CA LEU A 101 -8.33 -32.03 4.48
C LEU A 101 -8.87 -32.73 5.75
N VAL A 102 -7.99 -33.01 6.73
CA VAL A 102 -8.37 -33.62 8.02
C VAL A 102 -8.88 -32.55 8.99
N ALA A 103 -8.39 -31.31 8.87
CA ALA A 103 -8.92 -30.17 9.61
C ALA A 103 -10.34 -29.78 9.14
N GLU A 104 -10.63 -29.92 7.86
CA GLU A 104 -11.95 -29.63 7.27
C GLU A 104 -12.99 -30.74 7.52
N ILE A 105 -12.53 -31.99 7.68
CA ILE A 105 -13.37 -33.18 7.99
C ILE A 105 -13.76 -33.28 9.46
N LEU A 106 -13.02 -32.62 10.36
CA LEU A 106 -13.31 -32.64 11.79
C LEU A 106 -14.01 -31.34 12.18
N PRO A 107 -15.08 -31.40 12.99
CA PRO A 107 -15.86 -30.23 13.39
C PRO A 107 -15.13 -29.42 14.49
N PHE A 108 -13.96 -28.88 14.20
CA PHE A 108 -13.22 -28.00 15.10
C PHE A 108 -12.93 -26.64 14.47
N GLU A 109 -13.19 -25.56 15.20
CA GLU A 109 -12.86 -24.19 14.78
C GLU A 109 -11.35 -23.98 14.91
N VAL A 110 -10.63 -23.90 13.79
CA VAL A 110 -9.19 -23.64 13.79
C VAL A 110 -8.94 -22.16 13.59
N THR A 111 -8.35 -21.52 14.59
CA THR A 111 -7.93 -20.11 14.48
C THR A 111 -6.41 -20.03 14.44
N SER A 112 -5.86 -19.57 13.31
CA SER A 112 -4.46 -19.16 13.23
C SER A 112 -4.33 -17.74 13.78
N ARG A 113 -3.42 -17.53 14.73
CA ARG A 113 -3.09 -16.20 15.26
C ARG A 113 -1.62 -15.87 14.99
N THR A 114 -1.39 -14.82 14.21
CA THR A 114 -0.04 -14.28 13.96
C THR A 114 0.10 -12.95 14.69
N ARG A 115 1.19 -12.73 15.43
CA ARG A 115 1.45 -11.46 16.12
C ARG A 115 2.54 -10.66 15.42
N TRP A 116 2.27 -9.39 15.17
CA TRP A 116 3.26 -8.42 14.70
C TRP A 116 3.39 -7.28 15.70
N HIS A 117 4.63 -7.05 16.13
CA HIS A 117 4.96 -5.94 17.02
C HIS A 117 5.83 -4.93 16.26
N LEU A 118 5.46 -3.65 16.33
CA LEU A 118 6.11 -2.55 15.63
C LEU A 118 6.56 -1.48 16.62
N ALA A 119 7.87 -1.25 16.72
CA ALA A 119 8.42 -0.15 17.49
C ALA A 119 8.59 1.08 16.58
N LEU A 120 7.92 2.18 16.92
CA LEU A 120 8.02 3.44 16.20
C LEU A 120 9.15 4.29 16.79
N VAL A 121 9.89 4.96 15.92
CA VAL A 121 10.94 5.90 16.31
C VAL A 121 10.34 7.30 16.39
N VAL A 122 10.72 8.07 17.41
CA VAL A 122 10.29 9.47 17.54
C VAL A 122 10.85 10.25 16.37
N GLU A 123 10.01 11.04 15.70
CA GLU A 123 10.43 11.85 14.57
C GLU A 123 11.27 13.03 15.07
N ASP A 124 12.53 13.12 14.61
CA ASP A 124 13.35 14.31 14.81
C ASP A 124 13.12 15.29 13.65
N MET A 125 12.72 16.50 13.99
CA MET A 125 12.50 17.61 13.05
C MET A 125 13.57 18.70 13.21
N SER A 126 14.68 18.41 13.90
CA SER A 126 15.84 19.27 13.97
C SER A 126 16.39 19.58 12.58
N VAL A 127 16.92 20.79 12.39
CA VAL A 127 17.48 21.21 11.09
C VAL A 127 18.56 20.23 10.64
N ASP A 128 19.45 19.83 11.55
CA ASP A 128 20.54 18.91 11.24
C ASP A 128 20.03 17.55 10.74
N SER A 129 19.03 16.94 11.40
CA SER A 129 18.45 15.64 10.99
C SER A 129 17.73 15.69 9.64
N VAL A 130 17.13 16.83 9.29
CA VAL A 130 16.46 17.04 8.00
C VAL A 130 17.49 17.20 6.89
N ILE A 131 18.57 17.95 7.14
CA ILE A 131 19.67 18.10 6.17
C ILE A 131 20.36 16.76 5.94
N GLU A 132 20.62 15.98 6.98
CA GLU A 132 21.23 14.66 6.87
C GLU A 132 20.38 13.72 6.01
N ARG A 133 19.08 13.58 6.29
CA ARG A 133 18.16 12.78 5.45
C ARG A 133 18.14 13.24 3.99
N ALA A 134 18.12 14.56 3.76
CA ALA A 134 18.12 15.11 2.41
C ALA A 134 19.43 14.81 1.66
N VAL A 135 20.57 14.81 2.35
CA VAL A 135 21.87 14.43 1.78
C VAL A 135 21.90 12.94 1.46
N VAL A 136 21.50 12.07 2.40
CA VAL A 136 21.45 10.62 2.20
C VAL A 136 20.56 10.27 1.00
N MET A 137 19.36 10.85 0.92
CA MET A 137 18.43 10.60 -0.19
C MET A 137 19.01 11.06 -1.54
N ARG A 138 19.71 12.21 -1.56
CA ARG A 138 20.38 12.70 -2.77
C ARG A 138 21.47 11.73 -3.24
N ASP A 139 22.29 11.26 -2.31
CA ASP A 139 23.39 10.33 -2.62
C ASP A 139 22.85 8.99 -3.13
N GLU A 140 21.77 8.47 -2.54
CA GLU A 140 21.09 7.25 -3.02
C GLU A 140 20.54 7.42 -4.44
N MET A 141 19.93 8.57 -4.77
CA MET A 141 19.39 8.83 -6.12
C MET A 141 20.49 8.85 -7.19
N VAL A 142 21.67 9.41 -6.88
CA VAL A 142 22.80 9.44 -7.82
C VAL A 142 23.27 8.01 -8.16
N VAL A 143 23.24 7.09 -7.19
CA VAL A 143 23.60 5.69 -7.41
C VAL A 143 22.56 4.98 -8.29
N VAL A 144 21.27 5.25 -8.10
CA VAL A 144 20.19 4.65 -8.90
C VAL A 144 20.30 5.07 -10.39
N GLU A 145 20.64 6.33 -10.66
CA GLU A 145 20.81 6.84 -12.03
C GLU A 145 21.91 6.09 -12.80
N GLN A 146 22.97 5.65 -12.12
CA GLN A 146 24.08 4.93 -12.76
C GLN A 146 23.78 3.45 -13.04
N THR A 147 22.84 2.83 -12.32
CA THR A 147 22.50 1.41 -12.47
C THR A 147 21.40 1.11 -13.49
N THR A 148 20.73 2.14 -14.00
CA THR A 148 19.70 1.96 -15.03
C THR A 148 20.40 1.98 -16.41
N PRO A 149 20.40 0.88 -17.19
CA PRO A 149 21.01 0.91 -18.52
C PRO A 149 20.24 1.90 -19.40
N VAL A 150 20.84 3.05 -19.64
CA VAL A 150 20.36 4.11 -20.54
C VAL A 150 20.34 3.57 -21.98
N LYS A 151 19.26 2.87 -22.35
CA LYS A 151 19.02 2.37 -23.71
C LYS A 151 17.89 3.13 -24.43
N SER A 152 17.67 4.39 -24.10
CA SER A 152 16.54 5.17 -24.64
C SER A 152 16.94 6.49 -25.30
N GLN A 153 18.05 7.12 -24.88
CA GLN A 153 18.42 8.44 -25.42
C GLN A 153 18.93 8.37 -26.87
N ASN A 154 19.64 7.31 -27.25
CA ASN A 154 20.15 7.17 -28.63
C ASN A 154 19.03 6.82 -29.63
N THR A 155 18.04 6.02 -29.23
CA THR A 155 16.95 5.63 -30.14
C THR A 155 15.94 6.77 -30.36
N LEU A 156 15.78 7.64 -29.37
CA LEU A 156 14.86 8.77 -29.45
C LEU A 156 15.42 9.91 -30.32
N SER A 157 16.75 10.14 -30.28
CA SER A 157 17.41 11.12 -31.14
C SER A 157 17.43 10.68 -32.61
N GLU A 158 17.59 9.38 -32.88
CA GLU A 158 17.50 8.81 -34.23
C GLU A 158 16.08 8.90 -34.82
N ASP A 159 15.03 8.58 -34.04
CA ASP A 159 13.62 8.70 -34.49
C ASP A 159 13.22 10.16 -34.72
N LEU A 160 13.70 11.08 -33.86
CA LEU A 160 13.46 12.50 -34.00
C LEU A 160 14.21 13.08 -35.21
N ALA A 161 15.47 12.71 -35.43
CA ALA A 161 16.23 13.10 -36.62
C ALA A 161 15.52 12.62 -37.90
N ALA A 162 15.07 11.37 -37.94
CA ALA A 162 14.32 10.83 -39.06
C ALA A 162 12.96 11.52 -39.27
N LYS A 163 12.32 12.04 -38.21
CA LYS A 163 11.09 12.85 -38.32
C LYS A 163 11.36 14.24 -38.89
N VAL A 164 12.45 14.90 -38.47
CA VAL A 164 12.85 16.22 -38.97
C VAL A 164 13.26 16.13 -40.44
N GLU A 165 13.97 15.08 -40.82
CA GLU A 165 14.41 14.85 -42.20
C GLU A 165 13.22 14.66 -43.17
N ARG A 166 12.17 13.97 -42.73
CA ARG A 166 10.91 13.85 -43.49
C ARG A 166 10.15 15.17 -43.64
N ALA A 167 10.32 16.12 -42.72
CA ALA A 167 9.63 17.40 -42.74
C ALA A 167 10.35 18.45 -43.60
N ASN A 168 11.69 18.44 -43.63
CA ASN A 168 12.49 19.46 -44.32
C ASN A 168 13.19 18.98 -45.60
N GLY A 169 13.14 17.68 -45.94
CA GLY A 169 13.71 17.14 -47.18
C GLY A 169 15.24 17.22 -47.28
N GLN A 170 15.94 17.55 -46.18
CA GLN A 170 17.38 17.72 -46.12
C GLN A 170 17.94 16.93 -44.94
N ALA A 171 18.98 16.13 -45.19
CA ALA A 171 19.70 15.37 -44.15
C ALA A 171 20.36 16.32 -43.14
N VAL A 172 19.96 16.21 -41.86
CA VAL A 172 20.57 16.96 -40.76
C VAL A 172 21.51 16.01 -40.03
N GLU A 173 22.82 16.23 -40.15
CA GLU A 173 23.81 15.45 -39.40
C GLU A 173 23.82 15.87 -37.91
N PRO A 174 23.75 14.91 -36.97
CA PRO A 174 23.81 15.21 -35.54
C PRO A 174 25.11 15.94 -35.17
N GLY A 175 24.99 17.09 -34.52
CA GLY A 175 26.14 17.85 -33.99
C GLY A 175 26.68 18.96 -34.90
N ARG A 176 26.10 19.19 -36.08
CA ARG A 176 26.44 20.36 -36.89
C ARG A 176 25.79 21.62 -36.31
N PRO A 177 26.53 22.73 -36.11
CA PRO A 177 25.94 24.01 -35.74
C PRO A 177 24.92 24.45 -36.79
N VAL A 178 23.76 24.90 -36.34
CA VAL A 178 22.70 25.42 -37.22
C VAL A 178 23.16 26.77 -37.76
N GLU A 179 23.74 26.81 -38.96
CA GLU A 179 24.12 28.05 -39.61
C GLU A 179 22.89 28.70 -40.25
N GLY A 180 22.34 29.70 -39.57
CA GLY A 180 21.28 30.58 -40.05
C GLY A 180 21.08 31.74 -39.08
N PRO A 181 20.62 32.92 -39.53
CA PRO A 181 20.24 33.99 -38.62
C PRO A 181 19.15 33.46 -37.68
N VAL A 182 19.43 33.44 -36.38
CA VAL A 182 18.39 33.22 -35.37
C VAL A 182 17.47 34.43 -35.47
N GLU A 183 16.30 34.28 -36.11
CA GLU A 183 15.27 35.31 -36.00
C GLU A 183 14.94 35.45 -34.51
N PRO A 184 15.09 36.65 -33.93
CA PRO A 184 14.79 36.85 -32.52
C PRO A 184 13.32 36.54 -32.30
N VAL A 185 13.07 35.54 -31.44
CA VAL A 185 11.72 35.21 -31.00
C VAL A 185 11.21 36.45 -30.27
N SER A 186 10.31 37.18 -30.92
CA SER A 186 9.68 38.34 -30.31
C SER A 186 9.04 37.90 -28.99
N PRO A 187 9.31 38.56 -27.86
CA PRO A 187 8.71 38.18 -26.60
C PRO A 187 7.18 38.28 -26.75
N VAL A 188 6.51 37.15 -26.57
CA VAL A 188 5.06 37.11 -26.48
C VAL A 188 4.70 37.87 -25.19
N SER A 189 4.19 39.09 -25.34
CA SER A 189 3.61 39.88 -24.26
C SER A 189 2.30 39.23 -23.81
N GLN A 190 2.38 38.14 -23.07
CA GLN A 190 1.25 37.61 -22.32
C GLN A 190 1.14 38.36 -20.99
N PRO A 191 -0.05 38.88 -20.61
CA PRO A 191 -0.26 39.45 -19.30
C PRO A 191 -0.01 38.37 -18.24
N VAL A 192 0.98 38.59 -17.37
CA VAL A 192 1.21 37.72 -16.21
C VAL A 192 0.00 37.87 -15.28
N PRO A 193 -0.71 36.78 -14.92
CA PRO A 193 -1.81 36.86 -13.96
C PRO A 193 -1.29 37.39 -12.63
N GLY A 194 -1.95 38.39 -12.06
CA GLY A 194 -1.59 38.96 -10.76
C GLY A 194 -1.64 37.89 -9.66
N ILE A 195 -0.65 37.89 -8.77
CA ILE A 195 -0.64 37.02 -7.58
C ILE A 195 -1.71 37.55 -6.61
N PRO A 196 -2.69 36.75 -6.18
CA PRO A 196 -3.72 37.22 -5.25
C PRO A 196 -3.11 37.75 -3.96
N GLY A 197 -3.37 39.02 -3.63
CA GLY A 197 -2.86 39.68 -2.42
C GLY A 197 -1.58 40.50 -2.57
N LEU A 198 -0.98 40.56 -3.76
CA LEU A 198 0.13 41.46 -4.09
C LEU A 198 -0.35 42.54 -5.07
N GLU A 199 -0.15 43.81 -4.74
CA GLU A 199 -0.50 44.88 -5.68
C GLU A 199 0.42 44.77 -6.93
N PRO A 200 -0.14 44.90 -8.15
CA PRO A 200 0.64 44.79 -9.38
C PRO A 200 1.81 45.77 -9.38
N GLY A 201 3.05 45.26 -9.44
CA GLY A 201 4.27 46.08 -9.43
C GLY A 201 4.96 46.22 -8.08
N SER A 202 4.47 45.55 -7.02
CA SER A 202 5.16 45.48 -5.73
C SER A 202 6.36 44.53 -5.79
N ASP A 203 7.57 45.05 -5.63
CA ASP A 203 8.79 44.24 -5.44
C ASP A 203 8.88 43.79 -3.97
N PRO A 204 8.79 42.47 -3.67
CA PRO A 204 8.89 41.98 -2.29
C PRO A 204 10.26 42.22 -1.64
N GLY A 205 11.27 42.66 -2.39
CA GLY A 205 12.58 43.06 -1.87
C GLY A 205 12.70 44.54 -1.43
N GLN A 206 11.74 45.39 -1.79
CA GLN A 206 11.78 46.83 -1.49
C GLN A 206 10.98 47.13 -0.22
N ALA A 207 11.64 47.66 0.81
CA ALA A 207 10.94 48.10 2.03
C ALA A 207 9.90 49.19 1.70
N PRO A 208 8.70 49.19 2.34
CA PRO A 208 7.70 50.20 2.09
C PRO A 208 8.24 51.59 2.44
N ASP A 209 8.11 52.52 1.50
CA ASP A 209 8.51 53.92 1.67
C ASP A 209 7.69 54.55 2.81
N LEU A 210 8.31 54.78 3.96
CA LEU A 210 7.68 55.42 5.11
C LEU A 210 7.61 56.93 4.85
N PRO A 211 6.44 57.58 5.00
CA PRO A 211 6.36 59.03 4.89
C PRO A 211 7.18 59.70 6.00
N PRO A 212 7.79 60.87 5.74
CA PRO A 212 8.55 61.58 6.76
C PRO A 212 7.64 61.96 7.93
N ALA A 213 8.13 61.67 9.14
CA ALA A 213 7.42 61.99 10.38
C ALA A 213 7.20 63.51 10.49
N VAL A 214 5.95 63.89 10.79
CA VAL A 214 5.52 65.26 11.13
C VAL A 214 5.72 65.49 12.63
#